data_AF-A0A964M9D8-F1
#
_entry.id   AF-A0A964M9D8-F1
#
_cell.length_a   1.000
_cell.length_b   1.000
_cell.length_c   1.000
_cell.angle_alpha   90.00
_cell.angle_beta   90.00
_cell.angle_gamma   90.00
#
_symmetry.space_group_name_H-M   'P 1'
#
loop_
_entity.id
_entity.type
_entity.pdbx_description
1 polymer ?
#
loop_
_entity_poly.entity_id
_entity_poly.type
_entity_poly.pdbx_seq_one_letter_code
_entity_poly.pdbx_strand_id
1 'polypeptide(L)'
;MEEKREIYREAGDWGEGWEEWKERNFQALRCRPRSQKRAYIEVMEKGERGEEIKGSWEEEESEKESIGKGDPIVPFFQREVYFGKLSPSAKVRPFLILQNNLLNRLCWEEGYSTILVAPLSGRLAGGEYRIFIPQRDNLTRPSEVVLTAIGVISPAKLLWSRGRATILTEEEWGQVVEGVKKILGVEKW
;
A
#
# COMPACT_ATOMS: atom_id res chain seq x y z
N MET A 1 -21.67 3.74 -10.47
CA MET A 1 -20.28 3.93 -10.96
C MET A 1 -19.89 5.41 -10.93
N GLU A 2 -20.77 6.35 -11.31
CA GLU A 2 -20.57 7.80 -11.12
C GLU A 2 -20.19 8.17 -9.69
N GLU A 3 -20.97 7.70 -8.71
CA GLU A 3 -20.82 7.99 -7.28
C GLU A 3 -19.46 7.53 -6.70
N LYS A 4 -18.88 6.49 -7.30
CA LYS A 4 -17.56 5.96 -6.96
C LYS A 4 -16.42 6.88 -7.43
N ARG A 5 -16.63 7.59 -8.55
CA ARG A 5 -15.63 8.44 -9.22
C ARG A 5 -15.54 9.83 -8.58
N GLU A 6 -16.63 10.31 -7.98
CA GLU A 6 -16.70 11.62 -7.34
C GLU A 6 -15.85 11.67 -6.06
N ILE A 7 -15.90 10.59 -5.26
CA ILE A 7 -15.12 10.38 -4.03
C ILE A 7 -13.61 10.63 -4.24
N TYR A 8 -13.03 10.16 -5.36
CA TYR A 8 -11.61 10.39 -5.67
C TYR A 8 -11.34 11.68 -6.46
N ARG A 9 -12.34 12.23 -7.15
CA ARG A 9 -12.24 13.55 -7.81
C ARG A 9 -12.14 14.67 -6.77
N GLU A 10 -12.92 14.60 -5.71
CA GLU A 10 -12.94 15.58 -4.62
C GLU A 10 -11.67 15.54 -3.75
N ALA A 11 -10.97 14.40 -3.72
CA ALA A 11 -9.76 14.19 -2.90
C ALA A 11 -8.48 14.87 -3.43
N GLY A 12 -8.56 15.62 -4.55
CA GLY A 12 -7.66 16.75 -4.82
C GLY A 12 -6.21 16.45 -5.23
N ASP A 13 -5.97 15.61 -6.24
CA ASP A 13 -4.61 15.45 -6.81
C ASP A 13 -4.60 15.12 -8.31
N TRP A 14 -5.24 15.97 -9.14
CA TRP A 14 -5.46 15.66 -10.56
C TRP A 14 -5.24 16.88 -11.46
N GLY A 15 -4.01 17.05 -11.94
CA GLY A 15 -3.73 17.86 -13.14
C GLY A 15 -4.02 17.12 -14.45
N GLU A 16 -4.21 15.80 -14.40
CA GLU A 16 -4.35 14.89 -15.54
C GLU A 16 -5.55 13.95 -15.34
N GLY A 17 -6.22 13.55 -16.43
CA GLY A 17 -7.39 12.67 -16.38
C GLY A 17 -7.04 11.25 -15.93
N TRP A 18 -7.92 10.61 -15.15
CA TRP A 18 -7.74 9.23 -14.65
C TRP A 18 -7.44 8.21 -15.75
N GLU A 19 -8.20 8.26 -16.85
CA GLU A 19 -8.04 7.31 -17.96
C GLU A 19 -6.69 7.50 -18.66
N GLU A 20 -6.27 8.76 -18.85
CA GLU A 20 -4.97 9.11 -19.45
C GLU A 20 -3.81 8.64 -18.57
N TRP A 21 -3.87 8.88 -17.25
CA TRP A 21 -2.88 8.37 -16.33
C TRP A 21 -2.84 6.83 -16.34
N LYS A 22 -4.00 6.17 -16.35
CA LYS A 22 -4.09 4.69 -16.34
C LYS A 22 -3.50 4.10 -17.62
N GLU A 23 -3.79 4.69 -18.77
CA GLU A 23 -3.23 4.29 -20.07
C GLU A 23 -1.71 4.42 -20.07
N ARG A 24 -1.17 5.57 -19.64
CA ARG A 24 0.28 5.79 -19.57
C ARG A 24 1.00 4.81 -18.63
N ASN A 25 0.36 4.42 -17.52
CA ASN A 25 0.95 3.56 -16.51
C ASN A 25 0.61 2.07 -16.68
N PHE A 26 -0.16 1.70 -17.70
CA PHE A 26 -0.74 0.36 -17.87
C PHE A 26 0.29 -0.78 -17.76
N GLN A 27 1.46 -0.62 -18.39
CA GLN A 27 2.52 -1.63 -18.36
C GLN A 27 3.11 -1.82 -16.96
N ALA A 28 3.33 -0.73 -16.22
CA ALA A 28 3.85 -0.78 -14.86
C ALA A 28 2.85 -1.46 -13.91
N LEU A 29 1.55 -1.24 -14.13
CA LEU A 29 0.48 -1.81 -13.31
C LEU A 29 0.26 -3.32 -13.55
N ARG A 30 0.68 -3.83 -14.71
CA ARG A 30 0.65 -5.27 -15.04
C ARG A 30 1.82 -6.07 -14.44
N CYS A 31 2.85 -5.39 -13.94
CA CYS A 31 4.00 -6.06 -13.34
C CYS A 31 3.56 -6.84 -12.09
N ARG A 32 3.69 -8.18 -12.12
CA ARG A 32 3.45 -9.07 -10.97
C ARG A 32 4.80 -9.55 -10.43
N PRO A 33 5.34 -8.97 -9.33
CA PRO A 33 6.68 -9.29 -8.83
C PRO A 33 6.93 -10.77 -8.49
N ARG A 34 5.87 -11.59 -8.34
CA ARG A 34 6.01 -13.05 -8.22
C ARG A 34 6.75 -13.69 -9.40
N SER A 35 6.61 -13.14 -10.62
CA SER A 35 7.35 -13.62 -11.79
C SER A 35 8.86 -13.34 -11.70
N GLN A 36 9.28 -12.31 -10.96
CA GLN A 36 10.70 -11.96 -10.82
C GLN A 36 11.47 -12.89 -9.87
N LYS A 37 10.85 -13.39 -8.79
CA LYS A 37 11.46 -14.42 -7.94
C LYS A 37 11.66 -15.73 -8.71
N ARG A 38 10.67 -16.10 -9.53
CA ARG A 38 10.73 -17.30 -10.38
C ARG A 38 11.81 -17.14 -11.45
N ALA A 39 11.87 -15.98 -12.11
CA ALA A 39 12.91 -15.65 -13.08
C ALA A 39 14.32 -15.65 -12.46
N TYR A 40 14.49 -15.13 -11.23
CA TYR A 40 15.79 -15.16 -10.54
C TYR A 40 16.22 -16.59 -10.17
N ILE A 41 15.32 -17.39 -9.61
CA ILE A 41 15.58 -18.81 -9.29
C ILE A 41 15.90 -19.58 -10.58
N GLU A 42 15.12 -19.37 -11.63
CA GLU A 42 15.29 -20.02 -12.93
C GLU A 42 16.62 -19.62 -13.60
N VAL A 43 17.02 -18.35 -13.51
CA VAL A 43 18.34 -17.88 -13.98
C VAL A 43 19.48 -18.52 -13.17
N MET A 44 19.36 -18.62 -11.85
CA MET A 44 20.40 -19.21 -11.01
C MET A 44 20.50 -20.73 -11.22
N GLU A 45 19.38 -21.44 -11.26
CA GLU A 45 19.34 -22.90 -11.38
C GLU A 45 19.62 -23.42 -12.80
N LYS A 46 19.25 -22.67 -13.85
CA LYS A 46 19.55 -23.03 -15.25
C LYS A 46 20.91 -22.51 -15.70
N GLY A 47 21.38 -21.39 -15.13
CA GLY A 47 22.72 -20.86 -15.34
C GLY A 47 23.82 -21.84 -14.88
N GLU A 48 23.60 -22.55 -13.77
CA GLU A 48 24.51 -23.60 -13.29
C GLU A 48 24.53 -24.86 -14.18
N ARG A 49 23.49 -25.09 -14.99
CA ARG A 49 23.32 -26.28 -15.84
C ARG A 49 23.62 -26.06 -17.32
N GLY A 50 23.91 -24.81 -17.73
CA GLY A 50 24.20 -24.47 -19.13
C GLY A 50 23.01 -24.64 -20.08
N GLU A 51 21.78 -24.56 -19.57
CA GLU A 51 20.56 -24.74 -20.36
C GLU A 51 20.08 -23.41 -20.97
N GLU A 52 19.52 -23.45 -22.19
CA GLU A 52 19.00 -22.28 -22.89
C GLU A 52 17.72 -21.75 -22.22
N ILE A 53 17.72 -20.47 -21.83
CA ILE A 53 16.57 -19.81 -21.19
C ILE A 53 15.54 -19.42 -22.28
N LYS A 54 14.59 -20.30 -22.55
CA LYS A 54 13.41 -19.96 -23.35
C LYS A 54 12.41 -19.20 -22.49
N GLY A 55 12.30 -17.88 -22.72
CA GLY A 55 11.32 -17.01 -22.08
C GLY A 55 9.90 -17.41 -22.48
N SER A 56 9.28 -18.28 -21.69
CA SER A 56 7.86 -18.63 -21.80
C SER A 56 7.04 -17.61 -21.03
N TRP A 57 6.64 -16.54 -21.70
CA TRP A 57 5.56 -15.65 -21.22
C TRP A 57 4.21 -16.26 -21.58
N GLU A 58 3.93 -17.46 -21.09
CA GLU A 58 2.59 -18.01 -21.17
C GLU A 58 1.74 -17.34 -20.07
N GLU A 59 0.66 -16.70 -20.51
CA GLU A 59 -0.33 -16.03 -19.68
C GLU A 59 -0.92 -17.03 -18.68
N GLU A 60 -0.45 -17.00 -17.43
CA GLU A 60 -1.16 -17.62 -16.30
C GLU A 60 -2.44 -16.80 -16.02
N GLU A 61 -3.46 -16.97 -16.88
CA GLU A 61 -4.83 -16.47 -16.72
C GLU A 61 -5.62 -17.25 -15.64
N SER A 62 -5.05 -18.27 -15.00
CA SER A 62 -5.79 -19.25 -14.21
C SER A 62 -5.78 -19.09 -12.69
N GLU A 63 -5.15 -18.06 -12.10
CA GLU A 63 -5.26 -17.77 -10.66
C GLU A 63 -6.04 -16.48 -10.37
N LYS A 64 -7.29 -16.40 -10.84
CA LYS A 64 -8.30 -15.48 -10.27
C LYS A 64 -8.98 -16.04 -9.03
N GLU A 65 -8.63 -17.24 -8.61
CA GLU A 65 -9.37 -17.94 -7.56
C GLU A 65 -8.55 -18.01 -6.26
N SER A 66 -9.12 -17.42 -5.20
CA SER A 66 -8.64 -17.36 -3.81
C SER A 66 -7.82 -16.12 -3.37
N ILE A 67 -8.27 -14.91 -3.73
CA ILE A 67 -8.16 -13.79 -2.76
C ILE A 67 -9.01 -14.21 -1.56
N GLY A 68 -8.35 -14.67 -0.50
CA GLY A 68 -9.00 -15.17 0.72
C GLY A 68 -10.10 -14.22 1.19
N LYS A 69 -11.20 -14.79 1.71
CA LYS A 69 -12.38 -14.10 2.26
C LYS A 69 -12.00 -13.00 3.27
N GLY A 70 -11.51 -11.87 2.78
CA GLY A 70 -11.26 -10.65 3.52
C GLY A 70 -12.45 -9.72 3.39
N ASP A 71 -12.48 -8.70 4.23
CA ASP A 71 -13.51 -7.67 4.13
C ASP A 71 -13.47 -7.05 2.73
N PRO A 72 -14.63 -6.72 2.13
CA PRO A 72 -14.66 -6.02 0.85
C PRO A 72 -13.89 -4.71 0.97
N ILE A 73 -12.98 -4.48 0.03
CA ILE A 73 -12.20 -3.24 -0.03
C ILE A 73 -13.17 -2.08 -0.27
N VAL A 74 -13.04 -1.04 0.54
CA VAL A 74 -13.80 0.22 0.42
C VAL A 74 -12.88 1.31 -0.17
N PRO A 75 -13.40 2.45 -0.64
CA PRO A 75 -12.56 3.61 -0.95
C PRO A 75 -11.68 3.98 0.23
N PHE A 76 -10.41 4.26 -0.03
CA PHE A 76 -9.45 4.70 0.98
C PHE A 76 -8.41 5.65 0.38
N PHE A 77 -7.85 6.50 1.24
CA PHE A 77 -7.00 7.60 0.81
C PHE A 77 -5.67 7.61 1.55
N GLN A 78 -4.71 8.30 0.93
CA GLN A 78 -3.46 8.67 1.58
C GLN A 78 -3.78 9.42 2.89
N ARG A 79 -2.94 9.25 3.91
CA ARG A 79 -3.07 9.80 5.27
C ARG A 79 -4.10 9.13 6.16
N GLU A 80 -4.93 8.25 5.62
CA GLU A 80 -5.86 7.48 6.43
C GLU A 80 -5.14 6.34 7.14
N VAL A 81 -5.65 5.98 8.33
CA VAL A 81 -5.15 4.87 9.13
C VAL A 81 -6.23 3.80 9.20
N TYR A 82 -5.86 2.55 8.98
CA TYR A 82 -6.75 1.39 9.08
C TYR A 82 -6.16 0.31 9.98
N PHE A 83 -7.01 -0.44 10.67
CA PHE A 83 -6.57 -1.63 11.38
C PHE A 83 -6.32 -2.79 10.42
N GLY A 84 -5.29 -3.59 10.67
CA GLY A 84 -4.95 -4.73 9.83
C GLY A 84 -4.27 -5.87 10.59
N LYS A 85 -4.14 -7.02 9.92
CA LYS A 85 -3.39 -8.19 10.37
C LYS A 85 -2.51 -8.72 9.23
N LEU A 86 -1.20 -8.79 9.45
CA LEU A 86 -0.25 -9.29 8.44
C LEU A 86 -0.37 -10.82 8.22
N SER A 87 -0.69 -11.56 9.28
CA SER A 87 -0.99 -12.99 9.25
C SER A 87 -2.17 -13.32 10.18
N PRO A 88 -2.82 -14.49 10.04
CA PRO A 88 -3.94 -14.88 10.91
C PRO A 88 -3.59 -14.85 12.41
N SER A 89 -2.38 -15.29 12.76
CA SER A 89 -1.84 -15.31 14.13
C SER A 89 -1.27 -13.96 14.59
N ALA A 90 -1.06 -13.00 13.69
CA ALA A 90 -0.53 -11.69 14.06
C ALA A 90 -1.54 -10.88 14.89
N LYS A 91 -0.99 -10.00 15.73
CA LYS A 91 -1.78 -9.01 16.46
C LYS A 91 -2.35 -7.98 15.48
N VAL A 92 -3.55 -7.47 15.78
CA VAL A 92 -4.12 -6.33 15.05
C VAL A 92 -3.26 -5.09 15.30
N ARG A 93 -2.96 -4.34 14.24
CA ARG A 93 -2.18 -3.10 14.28
C ARG A 93 -2.82 -2.03 13.39
N PRO A 94 -2.75 -0.73 13.75
CA PRO A 94 -3.08 0.33 12.83
C PRO A 94 -1.96 0.51 11.79
N PHE A 95 -2.34 0.86 10.56
CA PHE A 95 -1.44 1.11 9.43
C PHE A 95 -1.86 2.41 8.73
N LEU A 96 -0.92 3.33 8.59
CA LEU A 96 -1.06 4.55 7.81
C LEU A 96 -0.89 4.24 6.33
N ILE A 97 -1.80 4.73 5.48
CA ILE A 97 -1.69 4.67 4.02
C ILE A 97 -0.74 5.78 3.54
N LEU A 98 0.39 5.38 2.96
CA LEU A 98 1.38 6.31 2.38
C LEU A 98 1.20 6.47 0.87
N GLN A 99 0.65 5.45 0.22
CA GLN A 99 0.46 5.40 -1.22
C GLN A 99 -0.50 6.50 -1.71
N ASN A 100 -0.22 7.05 -2.90
CA ASN A 100 -1.05 8.08 -3.51
C ASN A 100 -2.48 7.57 -3.85
N ASN A 101 -3.42 8.50 -3.98
CA ASN A 101 -4.83 8.19 -4.18
C ASN A 101 -5.13 7.53 -5.53
N LEU A 102 -4.29 7.81 -6.53
CA LEU A 102 -4.27 7.17 -7.85
C LEU A 102 -4.14 5.64 -7.76
N LEU A 103 -3.09 5.17 -7.11
CA LEU A 103 -2.85 3.73 -6.90
C LEU A 103 -3.84 3.13 -5.89
N ASN A 104 -4.29 3.90 -4.90
CA ASN A 104 -5.33 3.45 -3.96
C ASN A 104 -6.66 3.19 -4.69
N ARG A 105 -7.03 4.06 -5.63
CA ARG A 105 -8.21 3.88 -6.47
C ARG A 105 -8.13 2.60 -7.30
N LEU A 106 -6.96 2.27 -7.85
CA LEU A 106 -6.76 0.98 -8.54
C LEU A 106 -6.94 -0.22 -7.62
N CYS A 107 -6.56 -0.13 -6.35
CA CYS A 107 -6.77 -1.22 -5.39
C CYS A 107 -8.26 -1.54 -5.22
N TRP A 108 -9.09 -0.49 -5.26
CA TRP A 108 -10.53 -0.61 -5.07
C TRP A 108 -11.30 -0.93 -6.35
N GLU A 109 -10.99 -0.26 -7.47
CA GLU A 109 -11.74 -0.42 -8.73
C GLU A 109 -11.29 -1.63 -9.54
N GLU A 110 -9.99 -1.92 -9.56
CA GLU A 110 -9.36 -2.86 -10.50
C GLU A 110 -8.65 -4.02 -9.78
N GLY A 111 -8.71 -4.06 -8.44
CA GLY A 111 -8.11 -5.12 -7.63
C GLY A 111 -6.58 -5.10 -7.60
N TYR A 112 -5.94 -3.93 -7.78
CA TYR A 112 -4.49 -3.81 -7.57
C TYR A 112 -4.11 -4.29 -6.16
N SER A 113 -3.13 -5.19 -6.10
CA SER A 113 -2.99 -6.08 -4.94
C SER A 113 -2.02 -5.60 -3.86
N THR A 114 -1.49 -4.38 -3.99
CA THR A 114 -0.43 -3.86 -3.12
C THR A 114 -0.68 -2.41 -2.70
N ILE A 115 -0.38 -2.10 -1.44
CA ILE A 115 -0.41 -0.76 -0.86
C ILE A 115 0.86 -0.49 -0.04
N LEU A 116 1.37 0.73 -0.11
CA LEU A 116 2.47 1.21 0.73
C LEU A 116 1.92 1.74 2.06
N VAL A 117 2.42 1.21 3.18
CA VAL A 117 1.96 1.55 4.52
C VAL A 117 3.09 1.74 5.53
N ALA A 118 2.82 2.49 6.60
CA ALA A 118 3.62 2.52 7.82
C ALA A 118 2.80 2.03 9.03
N PRO A 119 3.31 1.11 9.86
CA PRO A 119 2.59 0.66 11.05
C PRO A 119 2.61 1.72 12.15
N LEU A 120 1.55 1.74 12.96
CA LEU A 120 1.50 2.52 14.20
C LEU A 120 1.79 1.64 15.42
N SER A 121 2.54 2.18 16.38
CA SER A 121 2.89 1.53 17.65
C SER A 121 2.35 2.32 18.84
N GLY A 122 1.55 1.67 19.69
CA GLY A 122 1.18 2.23 21.00
C GLY A 122 2.28 2.19 22.05
N ARG A 123 3.45 1.60 21.74
CA ARG A 123 4.67 1.72 22.54
C ARG A 123 5.42 2.95 22.02
N LEU A 124 5.28 4.05 22.76
CA LEU A 124 5.92 5.32 22.47
C LEU A 124 7.41 5.22 22.81
N ALA A 125 8.26 5.54 21.84
CA ALA A 125 9.71 5.52 21.99
C ALA A 125 10.36 6.85 21.59
N GLY A 126 9.63 7.74 20.91
CA GLY A 126 10.14 8.98 20.35
C GLY A 126 11.22 8.78 19.29
N GLY A 127 11.91 9.87 18.96
CA GLY A 127 12.99 9.90 17.98
C GLY A 127 12.53 10.39 16.60
N GLU A 128 13.51 10.63 15.74
CA GLU A 128 13.33 11.35 14.48
C GLU A 128 12.45 10.62 13.45
N TYR A 129 12.40 9.29 13.53
CA TYR A 129 11.66 8.43 12.59
C TYR A 129 10.31 7.94 13.14
N ARG A 130 9.83 8.57 14.22
CA ARG A 130 8.60 8.20 14.92
C ARG A 130 7.74 9.42 15.13
N ILE A 131 6.59 9.47 14.44
CA ILE A 131 5.69 10.62 14.46
C ILE A 131 4.55 10.35 15.43
N PHE A 132 4.40 11.19 16.45
CA PHE A 132 3.38 11.03 17.48
C PHE A 132 1.99 11.37 16.94
N ILE A 133 1.04 10.46 17.15
CA ILE A 133 -0.38 10.61 16.82
C ILE A 133 -1.19 10.50 18.12
N PRO A 134 -1.92 11.55 18.53
CA PRO A 134 -2.76 11.50 19.72
C PRO A 134 -3.93 10.54 19.54
N GLN A 135 -4.52 10.12 20.66
CA GLN A 135 -5.75 9.34 20.66
C GLN A 135 -6.91 10.18 20.11
N ARG A 136 -7.58 9.68 19.06
CA ARG A 136 -8.79 10.28 18.49
C ARG A 136 -9.51 9.28 17.59
N ASP A 137 -10.75 9.60 17.21
CA ASP A 137 -11.59 8.75 16.37
C ASP A 137 -11.65 7.31 16.93
N ASN A 138 -11.35 6.30 16.11
CA ASN A 138 -11.32 4.89 16.48
C ASN A 138 -9.93 4.41 16.94
N LEU A 139 -8.93 5.29 17.00
CA LEU A 139 -7.61 4.98 17.54
C LEU A 139 -7.67 5.00 19.07
N THR A 140 -7.62 3.85 19.73
CA THR A 140 -7.96 3.70 21.16
C THR A 140 -6.86 4.13 22.14
N ARG A 141 -5.70 4.59 21.66
CA ARG A 141 -4.58 5.06 22.48
C ARG A 141 -3.63 5.92 21.66
N PRO A 142 -2.83 6.80 22.31
CA PRO A 142 -1.74 7.49 21.64
C PRO A 142 -0.80 6.48 20.99
N SER A 143 -0.33 6.79 19.79
CA SER A 143 0.51 5.90 18.99
C SER A 143 1.57 6.69 18.23
N GLU A 144 2.63 6.02 17.78
CA GLU A 144 3.62 6.59 16.86
C GLU A 144 3.55 5.89 15.51
N VAL A 145 3.54 6.65 14.42
CA VAL A 145 3.85 6.12 13.09
C VAL A 145 5.32 5.73 13.07
N VAL A 146 5.62 4.47 12.78
CA VAL A 146 7.00 3.93 12.78
C VAL A 146 7.53 3.90 11.36
N LEU A 147 8.22 4.97 10.96
CA LEU A 147 8.64 5.15 9.57
C LEU A 147 9.80 4.21 9.18
N THR A 148 10.59 3.72 10.14
CA THR A 148 11.62 2.69 9.87
C THR A 148 11.06 1.32 9.50
N ALA A 149 9.73 1.14 9.60
CA ALA A 149 9.03 -0.10 9.30
C ALA A 149 8.02 0.06 8.15
N ILE A 150 8.26 1.01 7.25
CA ILE A 150 7.49 1.14 6.00
C ILE A 150 7.57 -0.17 5.22
N GLY A 151 6.43 -0.60 4.68
CA GLY A 151 6.35 -1.84 3.93
C GLY A 151 5.19 -1.85 2.94
N VAL A 152 5.23 -2.86 2.07
CA VAL A 152 4.16 -3.15 1.12
C VAL A 152 3.33 -4.30 1.64
N ILE A 153 2.02 -4.13 1.69
CA ILE A 153 1.06 -5.17 2.10
C ILE A 153 -0.05 -5.32 1.07
N SER A 154 -0.77 -6.44 1.12
CA SER A 154 -2.01 -6.58 0.37
C SER A 154 -3.15 -5.80 1.04
N PRO A 155 -4.01 -5.09 0.29
CA PRO A 155 -5.22 -4.46 0.81
C PRO A 155 -6.12 -5.42 1.60
N ALA A 156 -6.13 -6.71 1.25
CA ALA A 156 -6.89 -7.75 1.96
C ALA A 156 -6.39 -8.00 3.41
N LYS A 157 -5.25 -7.43 3.80
CA LYS A 157 -4.73 -7.49 5.18
C LYS A 157 -5.35 -6.43 6.08
N LEU A 158 -6.01 -5.42 5.51
CA LEU A 158 -6.74 -4.40 6.27
C LEU A 158 -8.15 -4.90 6.59
N LEU A 159 -8.62 -4.52 7.78
CA LEU A 159 -9.92 -4.88 8.35
C LEU A 159 -10.92 -3.77 8.00
N TRP A 160 -11.32 -3.70 6.73
CA TRP A 160 -12.18 -2.63 6.20
C TRP A 160 -13.52 -2.52 6.94
N SER A 161 -14.04 -3.63 7.45
CA SER A 161 -15.28 -3.66 8.25
C SER A 161 -15.20 -2.85 9.54
N ARG A 162 -13.99 -2.60 10.06
CA ARG A 162 -13.77 -1.76 11.26
C ARG A 162 -13.80 -0.26 10.96
N GLY A 163 -13.90 0.11 9.69
CA GLY A 163 -13.81 1.49 9.25
C GLY A 163 -12.42 2.11 9.45
N ARG A 164 -12.33 3.40 9.14
CA ARG A 164 -11.13 4.20 9.32
C ARG A 164 -10.81 4.35 10.81
N ALA A 165 -9.56 4.10 11.18
CA ALA A 165 -9.08 4.28 12.54
C ALA A 165 -8.96 5.77 12.90
N THR A 166 -8.33 6.55 12.03
CA THR A 166 -8.20 8.02 12.09
C THR A 166 -7.70 8.51 10.72
N ILE A 167 -7.70 9.82 10.51
CA ILE A 167 -6.93 10.49 9.45
C ILE A 167 -5.84 11.37 10.09
N LEU A 168 -4.70 11.54 9.42
CA LEU A 168 -3.67 12.49 9.86
C LEU A 168 -4.04 13.93 9.52
N THR A 169 -3.74 14.86 10.42
CA THR A 169 -3.81 16.30 10.15
C THR A 169 -2.75 16.70 9.10
N GLU A 170 -2.86 17.90 8.54
CA GLU A 170 -1.83 18.41 7.61
C GLU A 170 -0.46 18.48 8.27
N GLU A 171 -0.41 18.89 9.54
CA GLU A 171 0.84 19.00 10.29
C GLU A 171 1.49 17.63 10.51
N GLU A 172 0.72 16.65 10.97
CA GLU A 172 1.21 15.28 11.16
C GLU A 172 1.62 14.64 9.83
N TRP A 173 0.87 14.91 8.77
CA TRP A 173 1.23 14.46 7.44
C TRP A 173 2.53 15.10 6.95
N GLY A 174 2.72 16.40 7.17
CA GLY A 174 3.97 17.10 6.88
C GLY A 174 5.16 16.47 7.60
N GLN A 175 5.00 16.12 8.87
CA GLN A 175 6.03 15.40 9.65
C GLN A 175 6.31 14.00 9.09
N VAL A 176 5.28 13.27 8.68
CA VAL A 176 5.44 11.96 8.03
C VAL A 176 6.18 12.10 6.69
N VAL A 177 5.79 13.03 5.84
CA VAL A 177 6.43 13.27 4.53
C VAL A 177 7.90 13.61 4.71
N GLU A 178 8.22 14.50 5.66
CA GLU A 178 9.60 14.85 5.98
C GLU A 178 10.39 13.67 6.54
N GLY A 179 9.80 12.89 7.45
CA GLY A 179 10.45 11.69 7.98
C GLY A 179 10.68 10.62 6.91
N VAL A 180 9.76 10.44 5.95
CA VAL A 180 9.93 9.54 4.80
C VAL A 180 11.08 10.01 3.93
N LYS A 181 11.16 11.31 3.61
CA LYS A 181 12.29 11.88 2.84
C LYS A 181 13.63 11.57 3.49
N LYS A 182 13.74 11.78 4.80
CA LYS A 182 14.97 11.48 5.56
C LYS A 182 15.38 10.01 5.47
N ILE A 183 14.44 9.09 5.63
CA ILE A 183 14.73 7.64 5.58
C ILE A 183 15.13 7.20 4.17
N LEU A 184 14.54 7.82 3.15
CA LEU A 184 14.89 7.56 1.75
C LEU A 184 16.17 8.28 1.30
N GLY A 185 16.73 9.17 2.12
CA GLY A 185 17.90 9.98 1.75
C GLY A 185 17.61 11.00 0.65
N VAL A 186 16.36 11.47 0.53
CA VAL A 186 15.94 12.41 -0.52
C VAL A 186 15.88 13.82 0.06
N GLU A 187 16.73 14.73 -0.44
CA GLU A 187 16.79 16.11 0.04
C GLU A 187 15.75 17.04 -0.64
N LYS A 188 15.32 16.73 -1.87
CA LYS A 188 14.30 17.49 -2.63
C LYS A 188 13.51 16.56 -3.57
N TRP A 189 12.23 16.85 -3.73
CA TRP A 189 11.35 16.30 -4.77
C TRP A 189 11.09 17.37 -5.82
#